data_AF-A0A485B333-F1
#
_entry.id   AF-A0A485B333-F1
#
_cell.length_a   1.000
_cell.length_b   1.000
_cell.length_c   1.000
_cell.angle_alpha   90.00
_cell.angle_beta   90.00
_cell.angle_gamma   90.00
#
_symmetry.space_group_name_H-M   'P 1'
#
loop_
_entity.id
_entity.type
_entity.pdbx_description
1 polymer ?
#
loop_
_entity_poly.entity_id
_entity_poly.type
_entity_poly.pdbx_seq_one_letter_code
_entity_poly.pdbx_strand_id
1 'polypeptide(L)' 'MQLKILGVGNSPLLSVKVKTLDDANLLNVSALARMLGVHRSTFLSRVATHGLEESVMFYAKQQKLKDVS' A
#
# COMPACT_ATOMS: atom_id res chain seq x y z
N MET A 1 6.93 -9.18 -9.56
CA MET A 1 7.60 -9.83 -8.39
C MET A 1 8.29 -11.11 -8.87
N GLN A 2 9.37 -11.57 -8.21
CA GLN A 2 10.09 -12.80 -8.62
C GLN A 2 10.15 -13.79 -7.47
N LEU A 3 9.59 -14.98 -7.68
CA LEU A 3 9.71 -16.12 -6.77
C LEU A 3 10.78 -17.06 -7.34
N LYS A 4 11.79 -17.39 -6.51
CA LYS A 4 12.87 -18.31 -6.86
C LYS A 4 12.79 -19.52 -5.94
N ILE A 5 12.69 -20.72 -6.51
CA ILE A 5 12.91 -21.97 -5.79
C ILE A 5 14.36 -22.36 -6.01
N LEU A 6 15.12 -22.44 -4.91
CA LEU A 6 16.55 -22.76 -4.91
C LEU A 6 16.73 -24.23 -4.52
N GLY A 7 17.58 -24.93 -5.27
CA GLY A 7 18.05 -26.27 -4.93
C GLY A 7 19.32 -26.23 -4.09
N VAL A 8 19.85 -27.42 -3.79
CA VAL A 8 21.15 -27.56 -3.09
C VAL A 8 22.26 -26.86 -3.90
N GLY A 9 23.14 -26.14 -3.21
CA GLY A 9 24.20 -25.34 -3.86
C GLY A 9 23.71 -24.03 -4.53
N ASN A 10 22.55 -23.51 -4.14
CA ASN A 10 22.00 -22.25 -4.68
C ASN A 10 21.69 -22.31 -6.20
N SER A 11 21.51 -23.51 -6.75
CA SER A 11 21.12 -23.69 -8.14
C SER A 11 19.64 -23.33 -8.32
N PRO A 12 19.27 -22.41 -9.23
CA PRO A 12 17.87 -22.02 -9.44
C PRO A 12 17.12 -23.16 -10.14
N LEU A 13 16.19 -23.81 -9.42
CA LEU A 13 15.39 -24.91 -9.96
C LEU A 13 14.19 -24.40 -10.76
N LEU A 14 13.60 -23.29 -10.32
CA LEU A 14 12.51 -22.64 -11.03
C LEU A 14 12.48 -21.15 -10.68
N SER A 15 12.40 -20.29 -11.69
CA SER A 15 12.20 -18.86 -11.52
C SER A 15 10.94 -18.45 -12.27
N VAL A 16 9.88 -18.14 -11.53
CA VAL A 16 8.63 -17.66 -12.11
C VAL A 16 8.61 -16.14 -12.04
N LYS A 17 8.60 -15.52 -13.22
CA LYS A 17 8.38 -14.07 -13.37
C LYS A 17 6.89 -13.83 -13.51
N VAL A 18 6.21 -13.60 -12.37
CA VAL A 18 4.79 -13.28 -12.37
C VAL A 18 4.61 -11.86 -12.89
N LYS A 19 3.97 -11.74 -14.06
CA LYS A 19 3.78 -10.51 -14.83
C LYS A 19 2.32 -9.99 -14.80
N THR A 20 1.62 -10.27 -13.71
CA THR A 20 0.19 -9.93 -13.57
C THR A 20 -0.08 -9.44 -12.16
N LEU A 21 0.15 -8.15 -11.93
CA LEU A 21 -0.35 -7.41 -10.77
C LEU A 21 -0.58 -5.92 -11.11
N ASP A 22 -0.72 -5.58 -12.39
CA ASP A 22 -0.99 -4.20 -12.85
C ASP A 22 -2.48 -3.86 -12.77
N ASP A 23 -3.37 -4.83 -13.06
CA ASP A 23 -4.82 -4.56 -13.18
C ASP A 23 -5.63 -4.72 -11.88
N ALA A 24 -5.01 -5.25 -10.82
CA ALA A 24 -5.62 -5.28 -9.49
C ALA A 24 -4.93 -4.24 -8.64
N ASN A 25 -5.45 -3.01 -8.68
CA ASN A 25 -5.12 -1.91 -7.76
C ASN A 25 -5.56 -2.26 -6.33
N LEU A 26 -4.98 -3.33 -5.77
CA LEU A 26 -5.12 -3.72 -4.37
C LEU A 26 -4.43 -2.62 -3.57
N LEU A 27 -5.21 -1.62 -3.23
CA LEU A 27 -4.79 -0.48 -2.45
C LEU A 27 -4.49 -0.99 -1.03
N ASN A 28 -3.27 -1.45 -0.82
CA ASN A 28 -2.80 -1.83 0.50
C ASN A 28 -2.93 -0.60 1.41
N VAL A 29 -3.35 -0.78 2.66
CA VAL A 29 -3.46 0.30 3.66
C VAL A 29 -2.17 1.12 3.76
N SER A 30 -1.02 0.48 3.56
CA SER A 30 0.29 1.15 3.53
C SER A 30 0.47 2.03 2.29
N ALA A 31 -0.05 1.60 1.14
CA ALA A 31 -0.05 2.39 -0.09
C ALA A 31 -1.03 3.57 0.03
N LEU A 32 -2.22 3.33 0.57
CA LEU A 32 -3.22 4.36 0.88
C LEU A 32 -2.63 5.44 1.79
N ALA A 33 -1.98 5.06 2.90
CA ALA A 33 -1.35 6.02 3.82
C ALA A 33 -0.26 6.88 3.13
N ARG A 34 0.52 6.30 2.22
CA ARG A 34 1.52 7.04 1.43
C ARG A 34 0.88 8.03 0.45
N MET A 35 -0.20 7.63 -0.22
CA MET A 35 -0.94 8.52 -1.13
C MET A 35 -1.57 9.71 -0.40
N LEU A 36 -1.98 9.50 0.86
CA LEU A 36 -2.50 10.56 1.73
C LEU A 36 -1.42 11.35 2.47
N GLY A 37 -0.12 11.04 2.26
CA GLY A 37 0.99 11.75 2.91
C GLY A 37 1.07 11.56 4.43
N VAL A 38 0.55 10.46 4.97
CA VAL A 38 0.40 10.23 6.42
C VAL A 38 1.11 8.95 6.83
N HIS A 39 1.71 8.94 8.03
CA HIS A 39 2.32 7.74 8.56
C HIS A 39 1.28 6.66 8.86
N ARG A 40 1.60 5.40 8.53
CA ARG A 40 0.64 4.28 8.62
C ARG A 40 0.05 4.11 10.02
N SER A 41 0.85 4.29 11.08
CA SER A 41 0.38 4.18 12.47
C SER A 41 -0.66 5.24 12.81
N THR A 42 -0.45 6.48 12.34
CA THR A 42 -1.37 7.60 12.56
C THR A 42 -2.68 7.38 11.81
N PHE A 43 -2.59 6.90 10.56
CA PHE A 43 -3.77 6.55 9.76
C PHE A 43 -4.60 5.45 10.44
N LEU A 44 -3.95 4.35 10.85
CA LEU A 44 -4.64 3.23 11.52
C LEU A 44 -5.25 3.62 12.88
N SER A 45 -4.58 4.47 13.64
CA SER A 45 -5.12 4.99 14.91
C SER A 45 -6.42 5.77 14.69
N ARG A 46 -6.47 6.60 13.64
CA ARG A 46 -7.70 7.34 13.29
C ARG A 46 -8.82 6.41 12.81
N VAL A 47 -8.47 5.43 11.97
CA VAL A 47 -9.42 4.41 11.46
C VAL A 47 -10.04 3.61 12.61
N ALA A 48 -9.27 3.30 13.66
CA ALA A 48 -9.79 2.60 14.84
C ALA A 48 -10.85 3.43 15.60
N THR A 49 -10.72 4.76 15.61
CA THR A 49 -11.60 5.64 16.38
C THR A 49 -12.81 6.16 15.59
N HIS A 50 -12.64 6.44 14.29
CA HIS A 50 -13.67 7.11 13.44
C HIS A 50 -14.13 6.25 12.26
N GLY A 51 -13.54 5.07 12.04
CA GLY A 51 -13.82 4.25 10.88
C GLY A 51 -13.02 4.64 9.63
N LEU A 52 -13.06 3.75 8.63
CA LEU A 52 -12.20 3.82 7.45
C LEU A 52 -12.60 4.95 6.49
N GLU A 53 -13.88 5.06 6.16
CA GLU A 53 -14.39 6.11 5.25
C GLU A 53 -14.13 7.52 5.76
N GLU A 54 -14.48 7.82 7.01
CA GLU A 54 -14.27 9.14 7.60
C GLU A 54 -12.79 9.53 7.64
N SER A 55 -11.93 8.56 7.95
CA SER A 55 -10.48 8.77 7.99
C SER A 55 -9.92 9.11 6.61
N VAL A 56 -10.37 8.41 5.57
CA VAL A 56 -9.96 8.67 4.18
C VAL A 56 -10.44 10.06 3.73
N MET A 57 -11.71 10.40 3.97
CA MET A 57 -12.27 11.70 3.62
C MET A 57 -11.53 12.85 4.32
N PHE A 58 -11.22 12.70 5.60
CA PHE A 58 -10.51 13.71 6.37
C PHE A 58 -9.12 14.01 5.79
N TYR A 59 -8.32 12.97 5.52
CA TYR A 59 -6.97 13.16 5.00
C TYR A 59 -6.97 13.60 3.53
N ALA A 60 -7.92 13.12 2.72
CA ALA A 60 -8.09 13.59 1.34
C ALA A 60 -8.46 15.09 1.30
N LYS A 61 -9.32 15.55 2.23
CA LYS A 61 -9.66 16.97 2.38
C LYS A 61 -8.43 17.78 2.81
N GLN A 62 -7.68 17.32 3.81
CA GLN A 62 -6.44 17.99 4.22
C GLN A 62 -5.41 18.08 3.10
N GLN A 63 -5.27 17.04 2.28
CA GLN A 63 -4.37 17.04 1.13
C GLN A 63 -4.77 18.11 0.11
N LYS A 64 -6.07 18.22 -0.21
CA LYS A 64 -6.59 19.27 -1.10
C LYS A 64 -6.40 20.68 -0.55
N LEU A 65 -6.61 20.89 0.75
CA LEU A 65 -6.36 22.20 1.36
C LEU A 65 -4.87 22.60 1.30
N LYS A 66 -3.96 21.65 1.48
CA LYS A 66 -2.51 21.90 1.33
C LYS A 66 -2.10 22.23 -0.10
N ASP A 67 -2.73 21.62 -1.08
CA ASP A 67 -2.42 21.83 -2.50
C ASP A 67 -2.92 23.19 -3.01
N VAL A 68 -3.95 23.74 -2.37
CA VAL A 68 -4.56 25.04 -2.71
C VAL A 68 -3.89 26.21 -1.96
N SER A 69 -3.09 25.95 -0.93
CA SER A 69 -2.44 27.00 -0.10
C SER A 69 -1.05 27.37 -0.59
#